data_AF-A0AA45MBL1-F1
#
_entry.id   AF-A0AA45MBL1-F1
#
_cell.length_a   1.000
_cell.length_b   1.000
_cell.length_c   1.000
_cell.angle_alpha   90.00
_cell.angle_beta   90.00
_cell.angle_gamma   90.00
#
_symmetry.space_group_name_H-M   'P 1'
#
loop_
_entity.id
_entity.type
_entity.pdbx_description
1 polymer ?
#
loop_
_entity_poly.entity_id
_entity_poly.type
_entity_poly.pdbx_seq_one_letter_code
_entity_poly.pdbx_strand_id
1 'polypeptide(L)'
;MQLKMTSIPRRGVLMFMLLGLLAGCGATRALFGPSMASPGWKTLTLRAADDANSNSAVAVDVVLVKDQAVLDSLLTMPASKWFASRAELQRTFPEALTVYPYELVPAQTIKLNDKKWGDQKAWAALVFAGYANAGEHRARLLLNASGYVVQLNAQGFVATEPKPGAAQ
;
A
#
# COMPACT_ATOMS: atom_id res chain seq x y z
N MET A 1 66.27 -33.73 30.07
CA MET A 1 64.85 -33.94 30.40
C MET A 1 64.01 -33.27 29.32
N GLN A 2 63.43 -34.05 28.41
CA GLN A 2 62.70 -33.55 27.23
C GLN A 2 61.22 -33.34 27.57
N LEU A 3 60.71 -32.14 27.28
CA LEU A 3 59.33 -31.73 27.49
C LEU A 3 58.41 -32.41 26.46
N LYS A 4 57.45 -33.22 26.92
CA LYS A 4 56.48 -33.92 26.07
C LYS A 4 55.42 -32.91 25.58
N MET A 5 55.49 -32.59 24.29
CA MET A 5 54.49 -31.80 23.58
C MET A 5 53.23 -32.65 23.39
N THR A 6 52.16 -32.34 24.12
CA THR A 6 50.84 -32.98 23.98
C THR A 6 50.10 -32.43 22.77
N SER A 7 49.66 -33.33 21.90
CA SER A 7 48.95 -33.04 20.66
C SER A 7 47.52 -32.56 20.94
N ILE A 8 47.15 -31.43 20.35
CA ILE A 8 45.79 -30.91 20.33
C ILE A 8 44.97 -31.75 19.34
N PRO A 9 43.83 -32.35 19.74
CA PRO A 9 43.04 -33.19 18.86
C PRO A 9 42.30 -32.35 17.80
N ARG A 10 42.75 -32.48 16.55
CA ARG A 10 42.21 -31.88 15.30
C ARG A 10 40.72 -32.14 15.00
N ARG A 11 39.98 -32.87 15.85
CA ARG A 11 38.58 -33.26 15.62
C ARG A 11 37.54 -32.27 16.14
N GLY A 12 37.92 -31.34 17.01
CA GLY A 12 36.98 -30.38 17.63
C GLY A 12 36.76 -29.07 16.88
N VAL A 13 37.58 -28.75 15.87
CA VAL A 13 37.55 -27.41 15.23
C VAL A 13 36.62 -27.36 14.01
N LEU A 14 36.25 -28.50 13.42
CA LEU A 14 35.42 -28.52 12.21
C LEU A 14 33.91 -28.37 12.48
N MET A 15 33.45 -28.44 13.74
CA MET A 15 32.02 -28.43 14.10
C MET A 15 31.54 -27.09 14.69
N PHE A 16 32.36 -26.03 14.62
CA PHE A 16 31.93 -24.68 15.02
C PHE A 16 31.84 -23.70 13.84
N MET A 17 32.31 -24.09 12.65
CA MET A 17 32.30 -23.24 11.45
C MET A 17 31.14 -23.56 10.47
N LEU A 18 30.26 -24.51 10.83
CA LEU A 18 29.12 -24.92 10.02
C LEU A 18 27.76 -24.46 10.58
N LEU A 19 27.73 -23.58 11.60
CA LEU A 19 26.49 -23.01 12.16
C LEU A 19 26.19 -21.56 11.71
N GLY A 20 27.04 -20.95 10.88
CA GLY A 20 26.90 -19.54 10.46
C GLY A 20 26.07 -19.29 9.18
N LEU A 21 25.67 -20.34 8.46
CA LEU A 21 25.10 -20.20 7.10
C LEU A 21 23.57 -20.14 7.06
N LEU A 22 22.89 -20.20 8.22
CA LEU A 22 21.43 -20.06 8.30
C LEU A 22 20.96 -18.67 8.76
N ALA A 23 21.81 -17.64 8.73
CA ALA A 23 21.36 -16.25 8.83
C ALA A 23 20.54 -15.87 7.60
N GLY A 24 19.30 -16.35 7.59
CA GLY A 24 18.34 -16.21 6.50
C GLY A 24 17.98 -14.76 6.23
N CYS A 25 17.45 -14.53 5.04
CA CYS A 25 16.96 -13.26 4.50
C CYS A 25 15.88 -12.55 5.34
N GLY A 26 15.56 -13.02 6.55
CA GLY A 26 14.68 -12.35 7.52
C GLY A 26 15.40 -11.34 8.42
N ALA A 27 16.69 -11.54 8.73
CA ALA A 27 17.42 -10.67 9.65
C ALA A 27 17.63 -9.24 9.11
N THR A 28 17.68 -9.07 7.78
CA THR A 28 17.81 -7.75 7.14
C THR A 28 16.54 -6.92 7.27
N ARG A 29 15.35 -7.55 7.28
CA ARG A 29 14.06 -6.86 7.47
C ARG A 29 13.84 -6.37 8.90
N ALA A 30 14.48 -7.01 9.89
CA ALA A 30 14.43 -6.60 11.28
C ALA A 30 15.38 -5.42 11.59
N LEU A 31 16.47 -5.28 10.83
CA LEU A 31 17.43 -4.16 10.96
C LEU A 31 16.99 -2.91 10.20
N PHE A 32 16.25 -3.07 9.10
CA PHE A 32 15.69 -1.98 8.31
C PHE A 32 14.18 -2.16 8.26
N GLY A 33 13.50 -1.63 9.29
CA GLY A 33 12.03 -1.59 9.35
C GLY A 33 11.44 -0.92 8.11
N PRO A 34 10.11 -1.04 7.90
CA PRO A 34 9.48 -0.36 6.78
C PRO A 34 9.81 1.14 6.83
N SER A 35 9.97 1.76 5.68
CA SER A 35 10.17 3.20 5.54
C SER A 35 9.11 3.79 4.63
N MET A 36 8.82 5.07 4.81
CA MET A 36 7.93 5.77 3.90
C MET A 36 8.55 5.85 2.50
N ALA A 37 7.72 5.65 1.49
CA ALA A 37 8.11 5.76 0.08
C ALA A 37 7.11 6.63 -0.67
N SER A 38 7.55 7.23 -1.77
CA SER A 38 6.62 7.83 -2.74
C SER A 38 5.99 6.74 -3.60
N PRO A 39 4.72 6.87 -4.02
CA PRO A 39 4.14 5.93 -4.96
C PRO A 39 4.91 5.92 -6.29
N GLY A 40 5.34 4.73 -6.73
CA GLY A 40 6.01 4.48 -8.01
C GLY A 40 5.07 4.46 -9.21
N TRP A 41 3.79 4.84 -9.01
CA TRP A 41 2.77 4.78 -10.04
C TRP A 41 3.02 5.80 -11.15
N LYS A 42 3.09 5.31 -12.38
CA LYS A 42 3.09 6.13 -13.60
C LYS A 42 1.68 6.56 -13.97
N THR A 43 0.71 5.69 -13.76
CA THR A 43 -0.70 5.95 -14.01
C THR A 43 -1.59 5.38 -12.91
N LEU A 44 -2.61 6.14 -12.54
CA LEU A 44 -3.76 5.66 -11.75
C LEU A 44 -5.01 6.00 -12.54
N THR A 45 -5.73 4.99 -13.01
CA THR A 45 -6.97 5.16 -13.77
C THR A 45 -8.16 4.87 -12.87
N LEU A 46 -9.05 5.84 -12.69
CA LEU A 46 -10.35 5.63 -12.07
C LEU A 46 -11.36 5.45 -13.21
N ARG A 47 -12.09 4.35 -13.22
CA ARG A 47 -13.05 4.04 -14.29
C ARG A 47 -14.37 3.57 -13.68
N ALA A 48 -15.46 4.24 -14.04
CA ALA A 48 -16.81 3.82 -13.70
C ALA A 48 -17.41 2.97 -14.82
N ALA A 49 -18.08 1.89 -14.44
CA ALA A 49 -19.00 1.17 -15.31
C ALA A 49 -20.23 2.03 -15.64
N ASP A 50 -20.99 1.63 -16.65
CA ASP A 50 -22.20 2.35 -17.09
C ASP A 50 -23.31 2.32 -16.05
N ASP A 51 -23.29 1.33 -15.15
CA ASP A 51 -24.25 1.13 -14.06
C ASP A 51 -23.64 1.35 -12.67
N ALA A 52 -22.49 2.01 -12.59
CA ALA A 52 -21.75 2.21 -11.35
C ALA A 52 -22.63 2.79 -10.23
N ASN A 53 -22.48 2.25 -9.02
CA ASN A 53 -23.25 2.64 -7.82
C ASN A 53 -24.75 2.80 -8.09
N SER A 54 -25.34 1.78 -8.73
CA SER A 54 -26.75 1.78 -9.12
C SER A 54 -27.15 2.98 -10.00
N ASN A 55 -26.33 3.30 -10.99
CA ASN A 55 -26.49 4.44 -11.91
C ASN A 55 -26.38 5.81 -11.21
N SER A 56 -25.52 5.92 -10.19
CA SER A 56 -25.27 7.18 -9.49
C SER A 56 -23.78 7.49 -9.38
N ALA A 57 -23.44 8.72 -9.02
CA ALA A 57 -22.06 9.13 -8.86
C ALA A 57 -21.37 8.37 -7.71
N VAL A 58 -20.06 8.15 -7.83
CA VAL A 58 -19.22 7.53 -6.81
C VAL A 58 -18.13 8.48 -6.38
N ALA A 59 -18.17 8.90 -5.12
CA ALA A 59 -17.04 9.59 -4.50
C ALA A 59 -15.88 8.62 -4.33
N VAL A 60 -14.68 9.01 -4.76
CA VAL A 60 -13.46 8.21 -4.63
C VAL A 60 -12.37 9.07 -4.01
N ASP A 61 -11.86 8.64 -2.87
CA ASP A 61 -10.71 9.27 -2.24
C ASP A 61 -9.50 8.36 -2.36
N VAL A 62 -8.45 8.86 -3.02
CA VAL A 62 -7.11 8.24 -2.97
C VAL A 62 -6.36 8.90 -1.82
N VAL A 63 -5.91 8.11 -0.85
CA VAL A 63 -5.36 8.60 0.42
C VAL A 63 -3.94 8.09 0.58
N LEU A 64 -2.98 9.01 0.67
CA LEU A 64 -1.61 8.70 1.08
C LEU A 64 -1.49 8.91 2.58
N VAL A 65 -1.20 7.84 3.33
CA VAL A 65 -1.17 7.88 4.80
C VAL A 65 0.27 8.01 5.29
N LYS A 66 0.53 9.07 6.06
CA LYS A 66 1.86 9.50 6.53
C LYS A 66 2.11 9.17 8.00
N ASP A 67 1.05 8.87 8.76
CA ASP A 67 1.11 8.42 10.15
C ASP A 67 0.67 6.95 10.30
N GLN A 68 1.40 6.17 11.10
CA GLN A 68 1.13 4.73 11.26
C GLN A 68 -0.10 4.44 12.12
N ALA A 69 -0.35 5.21 13.18
CA ALA A 69 -1.52 5.00 14.03
C ALA A 69 -2.81 5.32 13.27
N VAL A 70 -2.77 6.37 12.45
CA VAL A 70 -3.86 6.70 11.51
C VAL A 70 -4.03 5.58 10.48
N LEU A 71 -2.95 5.04 9.92
CA LEU A 71 -3.03 3.92 8.98
C LEU A 71 -3.74 2.71 9.62
N ASP A 72 -3.36 2.31 10.82
CA ASP A 72 -3.96 1.16 11.51
C ASP A 72 -5.47 1.37 11.73
N SER A 73 -5.87 2.59 12.09
CA SER A 73 -7.30 2.92 12.19
C SER A 73 -8.01 2.86 10.84
N LEU A 74 -7.39 3.35 9.76
CA LEU A 74 -8.02 3.38 8.43
C LEU A 74 -8.10 1.99 7.79
N LEU A 75 -7.19 1.07 8.12
CA LEU A 75 -7.20 -0.30 7.63
C LEU A 75 -8.38 -1.15 8.12
N THR A 76 -9.12 -0.66 9.11
CA THR A 76 -10.33 -1.33 9.65
C THR A 76 -11.58 -0.47 9.48
N MET A 77 -11.46 0.67 8.78
CA MET A 77 -12.54 1.63 8.60
C MET A 77 -13.28 1.37 7.27
N PRO A 78 -14.60 1.18 7.30
CA PRO A 78 -15.40 1.12 6.08
C PRO A 78 -15.51 2.52 5.45
N ALA A 79 -15.70 2.58 4.13
CA ALA A 79 -15.71 3.84 3.38
C ALA A 79 -16.79 4.82 3.85
N SER A 80 -17.97 4.34 4.23
CA SER A 80 -19.05 5.20 4.76
C SER A 80 -18.59 6.00 5.98
N LYS A 81 -17.83 5.38 6.89
CA LYS A 81 -17.25 6.04 8.06
C LYS A 81 -16.11 6.98 7.67
N TRP A 82 -15.27 6.60 6.71
CA TRP A 82 -14.24 7.49 6.16
C TRP A 82 -14.87 8.79 5.63
N PHE A 83 -15.84 8.72 4.73
CA PHE A 83 -16.46 9.91 4.15
C PHE A 83 -17.18 10.78 5.19
N ALA A 84 -17.78 10.17 6.22
CA ALA A 84 -18.40 10.90 7.33
C ALA A 84 -17.40 11.61 8.27
N SER A 85 -16.15 11.16 8.35
CA SER A 85 -15.15 11.63 9.33
C SER A 85 -13.90 12.29 8.72
N ARG A 86 -13.69 12.18 7.40
CA ARG A 86 -12.45 12.64 6.73
C ARG A 86 -12.11 14.10 7.00
N ALA A 87 -13.12 14.98 7.02
CA ALA A 87 -12.90 16.42 7.23
C ALA A 87 -12.37 16.69 8.64
N GLU A 88 -12.90 15.97 9.63
CA GLU A 88 -12.44 16.08 11.02
C GLU A 88 -11.05 15.48 11.20
N LEU A 89 -10.77 14.34 10.56
CA LEU A 89 -9.45 13.71 10.57
C LEU A 89 -8.39 14.63 9.94
N GLN A 90 -8.68 15.26 8.80
CA GLN A 90 -7.77 16.22 8.15
C GLN A 90 -7.53 17.46 9.00
N ARG A 91 -8.56 17.95 9.70
CA ARG A 91 -8.44 19.11 10.58
C ARG A 91 -7.63 18.80 11.84
N THR A 92 -7.83 17.61 12.41
CA THR A 92 -7.17 17.18 13.65
C THR A 92 -5.73 16.75 13.39
N PHE A 93 -5.47 16.10 12.26
CA PHE A 93 -4.17 15.53 11.90
C PHE A 93 -3.75 15.98 10.48
N PRO A 94 -3.49 17.29 10.26
CA PRO A 94 -3.26 17.85 8.93
C PRO A 94 -2.06 17.25 8.19
N GLU A 95 -1.05 16.78 8.93
CA GLU A 95 0.16 16.17 8.35
C GLU A 95 0.07 14.63 8.25
N ALA A 96 -0.97 14.00 8.78
CA ALA A 96 -1.06 12.55 8.85
C ALA A 96 -1.48 11.89 7.53
N LEU A 97 -2.08 12.65 6.61
CA LEU A 97 -2.60 12.12 5.36
C LEU A 97 -2.73 13.19 4.27
N THR A 98 -2.50 12.77 3.03
CA THR A 98 -2.85 13.56 1.83
C THR A 98 -4.03 12.90 1.14
N VAL A 99 -5.12 13.64 0.93
CA VAL A 99 -6.33 13.14 0.24
C VAL A 99 -6.41 13.75 -1.15
N TYR A 100 -6.63 12.90 -2.14
CA TYR A 100 -6.98 13.27 -3.50
C TYR A 100 -8.43 12.85 -3.75
N PRO A 101 -9.39 13.77 -3.60
CA PRO A 101 -10.79 13.48 -3.78
C PRO A 101 -11.19 13.56 -5.27
N TYR A 102 -12.04 12.63 -5.68
CA TYR A 102 -12.63 12.57 -7.01
C TYR A 102 -14.10 12.16 -6.90
N GLU A 103 -14.86 12.45 -7.94
CA GLU A 103 -16.22 11.95 -8.12
C GLU A 103 -16.34 11.46 -9.55
N LEU A 104 -16.87 10.24 -9.71
CA LEU A 104 -17.08 9.64 -11.02
C LEU A 104 -18.57 9.40 -11.25
N VAL A 105 -19.10 9.96 -12.34
CA VAL A 105 -20.43 9.55 -12.86
C VAL A 105 -20.30 8.25 -13.67
N PRO A 106 -21.41 7.51 -13.88
CA PRO A 106 -21.36 6.31 -14.71
C PRO A 106 -20.75 6.54 -16.10
N ALA A 107 -20.06 5.52 -16.62
CA ALA A 107 -19.26 5.55 -17.86
C ALA A 107 -18.02 6.49 -17.86
N GLN A 108 -17.76 7.24 -16.78
CA GLN A 108 -16.63 8.16 -16.74
C GLN A 108 -15.29 7.44 -16.55
N THR A 109 -14.23 7.98 -17.16
CA THR A 109 -12.85 7.57 -16.90
C THR A 109 -11.98 8.79 -16.61
N ILE A 110 -11.20 8.73 -15.53
CA ILE A 110 -10.19 9.72 -15.16
C ILE A 110 -8.82 9.04 -15.16
N LYS A 111 -7.86 9.61 -15.89
CA LYS A 111 -6.45 9.15 -15.90
C LYS A 111 -5.58 10.15 -15.14
N LEU A 112 -4.93 9.69 -14.08
CA LEU A 112 -4.02 10.47 -13.26
C LEU A 112 -2.58 10.04 -13.54
N ASN A 113 -1.65 10.99 -13.54
CA ASN A 113 -0.23 10.76 -13.77
C ASN A 113 0.60 10.97 -12.49
N ASP A 114 1.86 10.56 -12.56
CA ASP A 114 2.82 10.56 -11.45
C ASP A 114 3.04 11.93 -10.78
N LYS A 115 2.85 13.03 -11.50
CA LYS A 115 2.96 14.39 -10.96
C LYS A 115 2.02 14.66 -9.77
N LYS A 116 0.95 13.87 -9.61
CA LYS A 116 0.01 14.04 -8.50
C LYS A 116 0.60 13.62 -7.15
N TRP A 117 1.53 12.68 -7.11
CA TRP A 117 2.00 12.05 -5.86
C TRP A 117 3.52 11.84 -5.77
N GLY A 118 4.29 12.11 -6.82
CA GLY A 118 5.74 11.82 -6.85
C GLY A 118 6.56 12.48 -5.73
N ASP A 119 6.08 13.60 -5.19
CA ASP A 119 6.72 14.34 -4.08
C ASP A 119 6.21 13.92 -2.69
N GLN A 120 5.15 13.12 -2.62
CA GLN A 120 4.54 12.68 -1.36
C GLN A 120 5.17 11.38 -0.88
N LYS A 121 5.67 11.36 0.36
CA LYS A 121 6.06 10.13 1.06
C LYS A 121 4.91 9.63 1.91
N ALA A 122 4.71 8.30 1.95
CA ALA A 122 3.67 7.67 2.74
C ALA A 122 4.09 6.26 3.21
N TRP A 123 3.43 5.76 4.26
CA TRP A 123 3.52 4.37 4.71
C TRP A 123 2.69 3.43 3.86
N ALA A 124 1.54 3.91 3.39
CA ALA A 124 0.63 3.18 2.53
C ALA A 124 -0.23 4.15 1.73
N ALA A 125 -0.79 3.63 0.65
CA ALA A 125 -1.91 4.28 -0.02
C ALA A 125 -3.17 3.44 0.12
N LEU A 126 -4.29 4.12 0.35
CA LEU A 126 -5.62 3.53 0.39
C LEU A 126 -6.48 4.18 -0.68
N VAL A 127 -7.45 3.44 -1.20
CA VAL A 127 -8.56 4.01 -1.96
C VAL A 127 -9.85 3.68 -1.25
N PHE A 128 -10.72 4.68 -1.09
CA PHE A 128 -12.07 4.54 -0.56
C PHE A 128 -13.07 4.90 -1.63
N ALA A 129 -14.16 4.13 -1.75
CA ALA A 129 -15.24 4.40 -2.69
C ALA A 129 -16.58 4.51 -1.96
N GLY A 130 -17.28 5.64 -2.17
CA GLY A 130 -18.51 6.01 -1.48
C GLY A 130 -19.74 5.37 -2.12
N TYR A 131 -19.87 4.05 -1.99
CA TYR A 131 -21.04 3.30 -2.44
C TYR A 131 -22.24 3.48 -1.49
N ALA A 132 -23.45 3.45 -2.05
CA ALA A 132 -24.68 3.54 -1.27
C ALA A 132 -24.98 2.25 -0.47
N ASN A 133 -24.52 1.10 -0.95
CA ASN A 133 -24.67 -0.17 -0.23
C ASN A 133 -23.59 -0.34 0.84
N ALA A 134 -23.92 -1.08 1.90
CA ALA A 134 -22.97 -1.42 2.96
C ALA A 134 -21.78 -2.23 2.42
N GLY A 135 -20.61 -2.00 3.01
CA GLY A 135 -19.38 -2.71 2.69
C GLY A 135 -18.14 -1.93 3.12
N GLU A 136 -17.00 -2.61 3.13
CA GLU A 136 -15.70 -1.98 3.42
C GLU A 136 -15.38 -0.89 2.39
N HIS A 137 -15.62 -1.19 1.11
CA HIS A 137 -15.35 -0.31 -0.03
C HIS A 137 -14.02 0.44 0.09
N ARG A 138 -12.99 -0.30 0.49
CA ARG A 138 -11.62 0.17 0.67
C ARG A 138 -10.65 -0.86 0.11
N ALA A 139 -9.59 -0.40 -0.52
CA ALA A 139 -8.47 -1.24 -0.92
C ALA A 139 -7.13 -0.57 -0.60
N ARG A 140 -6.10 -1.38 -0.36
CA ARG A 140 -4.72 -0.90 -0.22
C ARG A 140 -4.02 -0.97 -1.57
N LEU A 141 -3.37 0.12 -1.96
CA LEU A 141 -2.55 0.20 -3.16
C LEU A 141 -1.08 0.10 -2.78
N LEU A 142 -0.33 -0.75 -3.47
CA LEU A 142 1.09 -0.93 -3.19
C LEU A 142 1.88 0.24 -3.75
N LEU A 143 2.71 0.86 -2.92
CA LEU A 143 3.51 2.02 -3.31
C LEU A 143 4.59 1.66 -4.36
N ASN A 144 5.02 0.41 -4.45
CA ASN A 144 6.02 -0.05 -5.41
C ASN A 144 5.44 -0.59 -6.73
N ALA A 145 4.11 -0.56 -6.91
CA ALA A 145 3.49 -0.91 -8.18
C ALA A 145 3.81 0.16 -9.25
N SER A 146 3.69 -0.21 -10.53
CA SER A 146 3.87 0.74 -11.65
C SER A 146 2.63 1.58 -11.94
N GLY A 147 1.47 1.20 -11.40
CA GLY A 147 0.20 1.89 -11.57
C GLY A 147 -0.98 1.04 -11.13
N TYR A 148 -2.18 1.60 -11.27
CA TYR A 148 -3.44 0.91 -10.95
C TYR A 148 -4.58 1.30 -11.89
N VAL A 149 -5.52 0.38 -12.08
CA VAL A 149 -6.87 0.65 -12.57
C VAL A 149 -7.83 0.36 -11.43
N VAL A 150 -8.59 1.37 -11.01
CA VAL A 150 -9.68 1.26 -10.05
C VAL A 150 -10.97 1.23 -10.83
N GLN A 151 -11.51 0.02 -11.01
CA GLN A 151 -12.77 -0.21 -11.72
C GLN A 151 -13.93 -0.18 -10.73
N LEU A 152 -14.75 0.88 -10.81
CA LEU A 152 -15.98 1.07 -10.04
C LEU A 152 -17.13 0.40 -10.79
N ASN A 153 -17.82 -0.53 -10.14
CA ASN A 153 -18.94 -1.30 -10.71
C ASN A 153 -20.24 -0.93 -9.99
N ALA A 154 -21.30 -1.70 -10.21
CA ALA A 154 -22.62 -1.37 -9.70
C ALA A 154 -22.74 -1.39 -8.15
N GLN A 155 -22.03 -2.28 -7.44
CA GLN A 155 -22.13 -2.42 -5.96
C GLN A 155 -20.79 -2.45 -5.23
N GLY A 156 -19.68 -2.22 -5.93
CA GLY A 156 -18.34 -2.30 -5.37
C GLY A 156 -17.28 -2.10 -6.44
N PHE A 157 -16.02 -2.11 -6.04
CA PHE A 157 -14.92 -1.86 -6.97
C PHE A 157 -13.79 -2.89 -6.84
N VAL A 158 -12.94 -2.91 -7.85
CA VAL A 158 -11.70 -3.69 -7.85
C VAL A 158 -10.55 -2.77 -8.22
N ALA A 159 -9.43 -2.87 -7.51
CA ALA A 159 -8.18 -2.22 -7.88
C ALA A 159 -7.19 -3.28 -8.41
N THR A 160 -6.74 -3.12 -9.64
CA THR A 160 -5.79 -4.03 -10.29
C THR A 160 -4.58 -3.28 -10.82
N GLU A 161 -3.42 -3.91 -10.76
CA GLU A 161 -2.24 -3.39 -11.45
C GLU A 161 -2.42 -3.55 -12.97
N PRO A 162 -2.07 -2.54 -13.79
CA PRO A 162 -2.14 -2.67 -15.24
C PRO A 162 -1.24 -3.83 -15.68
N LYS A 163 -1.77 -4.69 -16.56
CA LYS A 163 -0.97 -5.78 -17.14
C LYS A 163 0.23 -5.15 -17.86
N PRO A 164 1.48 -5.58 -17.56
CA PRO A 164 2.64 -5.14 -18.32
C PRO A 164 2.44 -5.49 -19.81
N GLY A 165 2.45 -4.47 -20.68
CA GLY A 165 2.32 -4.65 -22.13
C GLY A 165 0.93 -4.41 -22.73
N ALA A 166 -0.06 -3.92 -21.98
CA ALA A 166 -1.37 -3.53 -22.51
C ALA A 166 -1.45 -2.06 -23.00
N ALA A 167 -0.31 -1.49 -23.39
CA ALA A 167 -0.29 -0.24 -24.16
C ALA A 167 -0.48 -0.61 -25.63
N GLN A 168 -1.70 -0.37 -26.14
CA GLN A 168 -1.94 -0.15 -27.56
C GLN A 168 -2.01 1.35 -27.79
#